data_AF-A0A8T9BY14-F1
#
_entry.id   AF-A0A8T9BY14-F1
#
_cell.length_a   1.000
_cell.length_b   1.000
_cell.length_c   1.000
_cell.angle_alpha   90.00
_cell.angle_beta   90.00
_cell.angle_gamma   90.00
#
_symmetry.space_group_name_H-M   'P 1'
#
loop_
_entity.id
_entity.type
_entity.pdbx_description
1 polymer ?
#
loop_
_entity_poly.entity_id
_entity_poly.type
_entity_poly.pdbx_seq_one_letter_code
_entity_poly.pdbx_strand_id
1 'polypeptide(L)'
;MAPPRFPNGMSLYTIGFAALRYPALPPPPVDVPLTNQMQEPEEQNHMIAQIASQYLESLLSYQTSNEPTLHDPSLPQYYFSTAICLLNLLNTNPDVCKRIAAHPALVNNVIEKLLAPDFVDKMKGAPRPGGAHFPAATFEEDFGSVLQFLSTMLLYKDQIPLPHPRIQELIPKLRTWKQTYRSSSVKTISNASERLIQQIDGSMSPTMVAMMRSMQDESLVCGVASCGVQGRTDLTPCGGCKIQRYCGSEHQRADWKYHKHICNKGLQGPAENSPVAPEETS
;
A
#
# COMPACT_ATOMS: atom_id res chain seq x y z
N MET A 1 -19.21 3.75 20.40
CA MET A 1 -18.24 4.61 19.68
C MET A 1 -18.58 4.53 18.21
N ALA A 2 -18.77 5.69 17.55
CA ALA A 2 -19.06 5.76 16.12
C ALA A 2 -17.92 5.11 15.32
N PRO A 3 -18.16 4.60 14.09
CA PRO A 3 -17.07 4.23 13.20
C PRO A 3 -16.11 5.42 13.13
N PRO A 4 -14.78 5.20 13.25
CA PRO A 4 -13.83 6.30 13.26
C PRO A 4 -14.07 7.14 12.01
N ARG A 5 -14.54 8.37 12.22
CA ARG A 5 -14.57 9.36 11.14
C ARG A 5 -13.10 9.64 10.86
N PHE A 6 -12.71 9.43 9.60
CA PHE A 6 -11.37 9.73 9.16
C PHE A 6 -11.09 11.21 9.40
N PRO A 7 -9.81 11.64 9.52
CA PRO A 7 -9.45 13.04 9.77
C PRO A 7 -10.11 14.03 8.79
N ASN A 8 -10.43 13.56 7.57
CA ASN A 8 -11.05 14.33 6.49
C ASN A 8 -12.56 14.05 6.33
N GLY A 9 -13.21 13.36 7.27
CA GLY A 9 -14.63 13.00 7.20
C GLY A 9 -15.00 11.88 6.21
N MET A 10 -14.03 11.29 5.52
CA MET A 10 -14.26 10.15 4.61
C MET A 10 -14.52 8.85 5.38
N SER A 11 -14.88 7.79 4.65
CA SER A 11 -15.07 6.45 5.21
C SER A 11 -14.06 5.44 4.63
N LEU A 12 -13.88 4.30 5.31
CA LEU A 12 -13.12 3.14 4.81
C LEU A 12 -13.61 2.72 3.42
N TYR A 13 -14.92 2.85 3.22
CA TYR A 13 -15.57 2.65 1.94
C TYR A 13 -15.00 3.60 0.90
N THR A 14 -14.99 4.91 1.15
CA THR A 14 -14.56 5.91 0.18
C THR A 14 -13.11 5.72 -0.29
N ILE A 15 -12.18 5.33 0.59
CA ILE A 15 -10.76 5.16 0.26
C ILE A 15 -10.52 3.92 -0.61
N GLY A 16 -10.98 2.74 -0.17
CA GLY A 16 -10.77 1.51 -0.95
C GLY A 16 -11.65 1.43 -2.20
N PHE A 17 -12.86 2.00 -2.14
CA PHE A 17 -13.76 2.11 -3.29
C PHE A 17 -13.24 3.05 -4.36
N ALA A 18 -12.70 4.22 -4.00
CA ALA A 18 -12.11 5.13 -4.98
C ALA A 18 -10.89 4.51 -5.69
N ALA A 19 -10.01 3.84 -4.92
CA ALA A 19 -8.80 3.22 -5.47
C ALA A 19 -9.09 2.09 -6.48
N LEU A 20 -10.25 1.42 -6.36
CA LEU A 20 -10.59 0.27 -7.19
C LEU A 20 -11.67 0.57 -8.25
N ARG A 21 -12.56 1.56 -8.03
CA ARG A 21 -13.68 1.86 -8.96
C ARG A 21 -13.38 3.00 -9.93
N TYR A 22 -12.43 3.89 -9.63
CA TYR A 22 -12.03 4.98 -10.52
C TYR A 22 -10.55 4.89 -10.90
N PRO A 23 -10.10 3.78 -11.51
CA PRO A 23 -8.68 3.58 -11.80
C PRO A 23 -8.12 4.56 -12.83
N ALA A 24 -8.95 4.97 -13.80
CA ALA A 24 -8.58 5.83 -14.93
C ALA A 24 -8.56 7.33 -14.57
N LEU A 25 -9.12 7.69 -13.42
CA LEU A 25 -9.02 9.06 -12.93
C LEU A 25 -7.79 9.14 -12.01
N PRO A 26 -7.02 10.25 -12.01
CA PRO A 26 -6.39 10.70 -10.76
C PRO A 26 -7.46 10.67 -9.64
N PRO A 27 -7.17 10.78 -8.34
CA PRO A 27 -8.25 10.89 -7.37
C PRO A 27 -8.97 12.26 -7.51
N PRO A 28 -10.08 12.37 -8.27
CA PRO A 28 -11.29 13.03 -7.77
C PRO A 28 -12.54 12.13 -7.87
N PRO A 29 -13.53 12.30 -6.98
CA PRO A 29 -13.69 13.42 -6.04
C PRO A 29 -13.41 13.05 -4.57
N VAL A 30 -12.44 12.17 -4.30
CA VAL A 30 -12.22 11.65 -2.94
C VAL A 30 -10.83 12.05 -2.43
N ASP A 31 -10.83 12.88 -1.38
CA ASP A 31 -9.68 13.44 -0.66
C ASP A 31 -8.83 12.41 0.10
N VAL A 32 -8.47 11.28 -0.51
CA VAL A 32 -7.64 10.25 0.13
C VAL A 32 -6.27 10.85 0.47
N PRO A 33 -5.89 11.00 1.76
CA PRO A 33 -4.56 11.46 2.12
C PRO A 33 -3.58 10.35 1.74
N LEU A 34 -2.92 10.52 0.59
CA LEU A 34 -1.91 9.58 0.07
C LEU A 34 -0.48 9.97 0.52
N THR A 35 -0.35 10.88 1.48
CA THR A 35 0.93 11.38 2.00
C THR A 35 0.92 11.44 3.54
N ASN A 36 2.12 11.63 4.14
CA ASN A 36 2.40 11.77 5.58
C ASN A 36 1.70 12.96 6.29
N GLN A 37 0.52 13.38 5.83
CA GLN A 37 -0.29 14.45 6.43
C GLN A 37 -1.34 13.93 7.42
N MET A 38 -1.10 12.78 8.06
CA MET A 38 -2.03 12.20 9.03
C MET A 38 -1.52 12.34 10.46
N GLN A 39 -2.48 12.46 11.38
CA GLN A 39 -2.36 12.63 12.84
C GLN A 39 -1.43 11.58 13.52
N GLU A 40 -1.30 11.71 14.85
CA GLU A 40 -0.58 10.82 15.77
C GLU A 40 -0.38 9.39 15.22
N PRO A 41 0.86 8.86 15.18
CA PRO A 41 1.21 7.60 14.52
C PRO A 41 0.29 6.41 14.83
N GLU A 42 -0.27 6.37 16.03
CA GLU A 42 -1.20 5.33 16.47
C GLU A 42 -2.52 5.32 15.67
N GLU A 43 -3.14 6.47 15.43
CA GLU A 43 -4.39 6.56 14.65
C GLU A 43 -4.16 6.12 13.21
N GLN A 44 -3.02 6.49 12.63
CA GLN A 44 -2.62 6.07 11.29
C GLN A 44 -2.44 4.55 11.22
N ASN A 45 -1.82 3.92 12.22
CA ASN A 45 -1.61 2.47 12.24
C ASN A 45 -2.93 1.69 12.32
N HIS A 46 -3.90 2.17 13.12
CA HIS A 46 -5.25 1.59 13.16
C HIS A 46 -5.93 1.66 11.80
N MET A 47 -5.86 2.82 11.15
CA MET A 47 -6.44 3.02 9.83
C MET A 47 -5.83 2.06 8.80
N ILE A 48 -4.50 1.94 8.78
CA ILE A 48 -3.78 1.04 7.87
C ILE A 48 -4.22 -0.41 8.06
N ALA A 49 -4.35 -0.87 9.32
CA ALA A 49 -4.81 -2.23 9.61
C ALA A 49 -6.24 -2.48 9.12
N GLN A 50 -7.15 -1.51 9.26
CA GLN A 50 -8.54 -1.62 8.82
C GLN A 50 -8.67 -1.61 7.28
N ILE A 51 -8.00 -0.69 6.60
CA ILE A 51 -8.00 -0.62 5.13
C ILE A 51 -7.42 -1.92 4.55
N ALA A 52 -6.27 -2.36 5.06
CA ALA A 52 -5.64 -3.59 4.57
C ALA A 52 -6.49 -4.84 4.88
N SER A 53 -7.11 -4.92 6.06
CA SER A 53 -8.03 -6.02 6.41
C SER A 53 -9.20 -6.13 5.44
N GLN A 54 -9.60 -5.03 4.80
CA GLN A 54 -10.68 -5.00 3.85
C GLN A 54 -10.22 -5.22 2.42
N TYR A 55 -9.27 -4.42 1.94
CA TYR A 55 -9.04 -4.24 0.50
C TYR A 55 -7.78 -4.89 -0.03
N LEU A 56 -6.89 -5.42 0.81
CA LEU A 56 -5.58 -5.90 0.36
C LEU A 56 -5.69 -6.89 -0.81
N GLU A 57 -6.52 -7.91 -0.68
CA GLU A 57 -6.71 -8.91 -1.74
C GLU A 57 -7.30 -8.30 -3.03
N SER A 58 -8.23 -7.36 -2.91
CA SER A 58 -8.81 -6.68 -4.08
C SER A 58 -7.79 -5.76 -4.77
N LEU A 59 -6.95 -5.06 -4.00
CA LEU A 59 -5.88 -4.22 -4.54
C LEU A 59 -4.83 -5.06 -5.27
N LEU A 60 -4.43 -6.19 -4.69
CA LEU A 60 -3.51 -7.13 -5.31
C LEU A 60 -4.10 -7.73 -6.59
N SER A 61 -5.37 -8.13 -6.56
CA SER A 61 -6.08 -8.66 -7.73
C SER A 61 -6.19 -7.62 -8.84
N TYR A 62 -6.56 -6.38 -8.52
CA TYR A 62 -6.62 -5.28 -9.49
C TYR A 62 -5.24 -5.01 -10.11
N GLN A 63 -4.20 -4.86 -9.29
CA GLN A 63 -2.87 -4.46 -9.75
C GLN A 63 -2.17 -5.54 -10.60
N THR A 64 -2.66 -6.77 -10.54
CA THR A 64 -2.19 -7.92 -11.35
C THR A 64 -3.17 -8.32 -12.44
N SER A 65 -4.23 -7.54 -12.66
CA SER A 65 -5.25 -7.80 -13.67
C SER A 65 -4.81 -7.38 -15.08
N ASN A 66 -5.68 -7.66 -16.07
CA ASN A 66 -5.53 -7.22 -17.46
C ASN A 66 -6.12 -5.82 -17.72
N GLU A 67 -6.36 -5.03 -16.68
CA GLU A 67 -6.88 -3.66 -16.81
C GLU A 67 -5.99 -2.83 -17.76
N PRO A 68 -6.50 -2.35 -18.91
CA PRO A 68 -5.67 -1.75 -19.95
C PRO A 68 -4.81 -0.58 -19.46
N THR A 69 -5.34 0.21 -18.52
CA THR A 69 -4.62 1.38 -17.98
C THR A 69 -3.35 1.02 -17.21
N LEU A 70 -3.25 -0.20 -16.67
CA LEU A 70 -2.05 -0.69 -15.98
C LEU A 70 -0.92 -1.12 -16.93
N HIS A 71 -1.24 -1.25 -18.22
CA HIS A 71 -0.36 -1.78 -19.28
C HIS A 71 -0.08 -0.77 -20.40
N ASP A 72 -0.61 0.46 -20.30
CA ASP A 72 -0.35 1.55 -21.26
C ASP A 72 0.69 2.54 -20.70
N PRO A 73 1.94 2.54 -21.20
CA PRO A 73 3.01 3.40 -20.71
C PRO A 73 2.83 4.89 -21.01
N SER A 74 1.78 5.29 -21.75
CA SER A 74 1.40 6.69 -21.91
C SER A 74 0.56 7.22 -20.74
N LEU A 75 0.03 6.32 -19.90
CA LEU A 75 -0.84 6.66 -18.78
C LEU A 75 -0.08 6.63 -17.44
N PRO A 76 -0.42 7.51 -16.48
CA PRO A 76 0.21 7.51 -15.15
C PRO A 76 -0.03 6.20 -14.39
N GLN A 77 -1.18 5.55 -14.60
CA GLN A 77 -1.55 4.28 -13.97
C GLN A 77 -0.55 3.15 -14.22
N TYR A 78 0.12 3.17 -15.37
CA TYR A 78 1.18 2.22 -15.68
C TYR A 78 2.34 2.32 -14.69
N TYR A 79 2.75 3.54 -14.33
CA TYR A 79 3.88 3.77 -13.43
C TYR A 79 3.48 3.68 -11.96
N PHE A 80 2.39 4.39 -11.60
CA PHE A 80 1.97 4.52 -10.21
C PHE A 80 0.46 4.76 -10.11
N SER A 81 -0.33 3.71 -10.32
CA SER A 81 -1.79 3.70 -10.12
C SER A 81 -2.21 4.10 -8.68
N THR A 82 -3.47 4.49 -8.52
CA THR A 82 -4.06 4.72 -7.19
C THR A 82 -4.00 3.47 -6.30
N ALA A 83 -4.13 2.27 -6.90
CA ALA A 83 -4.04 1.01 -6.16
C ALA A 83 -2.62 0.72 -5.66
N ILE A 84 -1.58 0.94 -6.47
CA ILE A 84 -0.19 0.78 -6.00
C ILE A 84 0.19 1.87 -4.99
N CYS A 85 -0.36 3.09 -5.14
CA CYS A 85 -0.19 4.16 -4.16
C CYS A 85 -0.78 3.74 -2.80
N LEU A 86 -1.98 3.19 -2.79
CA LEU A 86 -2.60 2.67 -1.57
C LEU A 86 -1.81 1.47 -1.01
N LEU A 87 -1.37 0.52 -1.83
CA LEU A 87 -0.50 -0.58 -1.38
C LEU A 87 0.82 -0.06 -0.77
N ASN A 88 1.37 1.02 -1.32
CA ASN A 88 2.57 1.67 -0.77
C ASN A 88 2.30 2.33 0.59
N LEU A 89 1.13 2.94 0.79
CA LEU A 89 0.72 3.43 2.11
C LEU A 89 0.58 2.28 3.12
N LEU A 90 -0.01 1.16 2.70
CA LEU A 90 -0.27 0.02 3.59
C LEU A 90 0.98 -0.77 3.96
N ASN A 91 2.11 -0.58 3.27
CA ASN A 91 3.35 -1.31 3.52
C ASN A 91 4.12 -0.86 4.78
N THR A 92 3.61 0.09 5.56
CA THR A 92 4.11 0.29 6.93
C THR A 92 3.79 -0.92 7.80
N ASN A 93 2.67 -1.60 7.53
CA ASN A 93 2.28 -2.81 8.23
C ASN A 93 3.10 -4.03 7.72
N PRO A 94 3.80 -4.75 8.61
CA PRO A 94 4.67 -5.85 8.23
C PRO A 94 3.93 -7.09 7.72
N ASP A 95 2.69 -7.33 8.14
CA ASP A 95 1.89 -8.45 7.65
C ASP A 95 1.38 -8.16 6.23
N VAL A 96 1.05 -6.90 5.93
CA VAL A 96 0.78 -6.44 4.57
C VAL A 96 2.00 -6.63 3.68
N CYS A 97 3.19 -6.20 4.12
CA CYS A 97 4.42 -6.37 3.36
C CYS A 97 4.67 -7.83 2.95
N LYS A 98 4.56 -8.75 3.92
CA LYS A 98 4.73 -10.20 3.66
C LYS A 98 3.73 -10.69 2.62
N ARG A 99 2.47 -10.24 2.71
CA ARG A 99 1.44 -10.63 1.74
C ARG A 99 1.75 -10.07 0.35
N ILE A 100 2.11 -8.80 0.21
CA ILE A 100 2.49 -8.21 -1.09
C ILE A 100 3.71 -8.92 -1.67
N ALA A 101 4.76 -9.16 -0.88
CA ALA A 101 5.96 -9.87 -1.31
C ALA A 101 5.66 -11.31 -1.79
N ALA A 102 4.70 -11.99 -1.15
CA ALA A 102 4.22 -13.31 -1.58
C ALA A 102 3.41 -13.30 -2.90
N HIS A 103 3.17 -12.14 -3.52
CA HIS A 103 2.54 -12.00 -4.84
C HIS A 103 3.60 -11.64 -5.90
N PRO A 104 4.34 -12.62 -6.45
CA PRO A 104 5.48 -12.35 -7.33
C PRO A 104 5.09 -11.61 -8.61
N ALA A 105 3.88 -11.81 -9.13
CA ALA A 105 3.41 -11.11 -10.33
C ALA A 105 3.45 -9.58 -10.17
N LEU A 106 3.10 -9.07 -8.98
CA LEU A 106 3.13 -7.64 -8.70
C LEU A 106 4.56 -7.10 -8.63
N VAL A 107 5.42 -7.73 -7.84
CA VAL A 107 6.82 -7.31 -7.66
C VAL A 107 7.58 -7.40 -8.99
N ASN A 108 7.36 -8.49 -9.75
CA ASN A 108 7.97 -8.72 -11.06
C ASN A 108 7.52 -7.69 -12.08
N ASN A 109 6.23 -7.31 -12.10
CA ASN A 109 5.73 -6.25 -12.99
C ASN A 109 6.42 -4.91 -12.72
N VAL A 110 6.63 -4.54 -11.45
CA VAL A 110 7.36 -3.32 -11.09
C VAL A 110 8.82 -3.38 -11.55
N ILE A 111 9.48 -4.54 -11.38
CA ILE A 111 10.86 -4.75 -11.84
C ILE A 111 10.95 -4.61 -13.37
N GLU A 112 10.07 -5.25 -14.13
CA GLU A 112 10.06 -5.16 -15.60
C GLU A 112 9.82 -3.72 -16.08
N LYS A 113 8.91 -2.98 -15.43
CA LYS A 113 8.71 -1.56 -15.71
C LYS A 113 9.98 -0.75 -15.50
N LEU A 114 10.66 -0.92 -14.36
CA LEU A 114 11.93 -0.22 -14.06
C LEU A 114 13.07 -0.62 -15.02
N LEU A 115 13.06 -1.85 -15.53
CA LEU A 115 14.03 -2.34 -16.51
C LEU A 115 13.83 -1.74 -17.91
N ALA A 116 12.64 -1.22 -18.24
CA ALA A 116 12.39 -0.61 -19.53
C ALA A 116 13.43 0.49 -19.85
N PRO A 117 14.01 0.50 -21.07
CA PRO A 117 15.12 1.39 -21.42
C PRO A 117 14.71 2.88 -21.36
N ASP A 118 13.46 3.17 -21.69
CA ASP A 118 12.84 4.50 -21.75
C ASP A 118 12.00 4.84 -20.51
N PHE A 119 12.10 4.05 -19.43
CA PHE A 119 11.29 4.19 -18.22
C PHE A 119 11.27 5.63 -17.69
N VAL A 120 12.45 6.25 -17.51
CA VAL A 120 12.54 7.60 -16.92
C VAL A 120 11.92 8.64 -17.84
N ASP A 121 12.19 8.57 -19.14
CA ASP A 121 11.72 9.57 -20.10
C ASP A 121 10.21 9.48 -20.28
N LYS A 122 9.67 8.26 -20.41
CA LYS A 122 8.22 8.08 -20.50
C LYS A 122 7.51 8.42 -19.19
N MET A 123 8.08 8.06 -18.04
CA MET A 123 7.51 8.44 -16.75
C MET A 123 7.50 9.96 -16.59
N LYS A 124 8.55 10.68 -16.97
CA LYS A 124 8.55 12.16 -16.98
C LYS A 124 7.46 12.73 -17.88
N GLY A 125 7.23 12.14 -19.04
CA GLY A 125 6.19 12.55 -19.99
C GLY A 125 4.76 12.21 -19.58
N ALA A 126 4.55 11.29 -18.63
CA ALA A 126 3.22 10.90 -18.18
C ALA A 126 2.52 12.06 -17.43
N PRO A 127 1.22 12.31 -17.71
CA PRO A 127 0.48 13.36 -17.03
C PRO A 127 0.28 13.01 -15.55
N ARG A 128 0.42 14.00 -14.67
CA ARG A 128 0.15 13.88 -13.22
C ARG A 128 -0.90 14.90 -12.82
N PRO A 129 -2.19 14.56 -12.92
CA PRO A 129 -3.22 15.52 -12.61
C PRO A 129 -3.30 15.69 -11.08
N GLY A 130 -3.36 16.94 -10.62
CA GLY A 130 -3.71 17.28 -9.25
C GLY A 130 -5.21 17.47 -9.07
N GLY A 131 -5.63 17.66 -7.82
CA GLY A 131 -6.99 18.03 -7.42
C GLY A 131 -7.04 19.35 -6.65
N ALA A 132 -8.24 19.79 -6.27
CA ALA A 132 -8.45 21.04 -5.53
C ALA A 132 -7.77 21.07 -4.14
N HIS A 133 -7.62 19.91 -3.51
CA HIS A 133 -7.05 19.78 -2.16
C HIS A 133 -5.69 19.07 -2.12
N PHE A 134 -5.26 18.48 -3.24
CA PHE A 134 -3.99 17.77 -3.35
C PHE A 134 -3.27 18.20 -4.63
N PRO A 135 -2.09 18.83 -4.52
CA PRO A 135 -1.34 19.23 -5.70
C PRO A 135 -0.96 18.02 -6.55
N ALA A 136 -0.73 18.25 -7.83
CA ALA A 136 -0.15 17.25 -8.71
C ALA A 136 1.16 16.74 -8.13
N ALA A 137 1.34 15.43 -8.07
CA ALA A 137 2.63 14.84 -7.73
C ALA A 137 3.68 15.27 -8.77
N THR A 138 4.91 15.41 -8.31
CA THR A 138 6.08 15.60 -9.17
C THR A 138 6.58 14.25 -9.68
N PHE A 139 7.37 14.28 -10.76
CA PHE A 139 8.06 13.08 -11.24
C PHE A 139 8.91 12.45 -10.12
N GLU A 140 9.62 13.27 -9.35
CA GLU A 140 10.53 12.81 -8.32
C GLU A 140 9.81 12.10 -7.16
N GLU A 141 8.61 12.56 -6.79
CA GLU A 141 7.78 11.93 -5.76
C GLU A 141 7.29 10.55 -6.19
N ASP A 142 6.72 10.43 -7.38
CA ASP A 142 6.24 9.14 -7.90
C ASP A 142 7.41 8.17 -8.09
N PHE A 143 8.51 8.64 -8.68
CA PHE A 143 9.65 7.77 -8.95
C PHE A 143 10.32 7.32 -7.65
N GLY A 144 10.46 8.22 -6.68
CA GLY A 144 10.91 7.88 -5.34
C GLY A 144 9.99 6.85 -4.68
N SER A 145 8.68 6.98 -4.84
CA SER A 145 7.68 6.06 -4.28
C SER A 145 7.73 4.67 -4.91
N VAL A 146 7.92 4.56 -6.23
CA VAL A 146 8.11 3.27 -6.92
C VAL A 146 9.36 2.54 -6.40
N LEU A 147 10.48 3.26 -6.27
CA LEU A 147 11.73 2.69 -5.76
C LEU A 147 11.61 2.30 -4.28
N GLN A 148 10.97 3.15 -3.48
CA GLN A 148 10.71 2.88 -2.07
C GLN A 148 9.83 1.63 -1.91
N PHE A 149 8.75 1.52 -2.70
CA PHE A 149 7.87 0.35 -2.71
C PHE A 149 8.64 -0.94 -2.99
N LEU A 150 9.40 -0.99 -4.10
CA LEU A 150 10.19 -2.17 -4.45
C LEU A 150 11.20 -2.51 -3.35
N SER A 151 11.84 -1.49 -2.78
CA SER A 151 12.82 -1.69 -1.72
C SER A 151 12.19 -2.25 -0.45
N THR A 152 11.00 -1.79 -0.06
CA THR A 152 10.24 -2.39 1.06
C THR A 152 9.89 -3.84 0.76
N MET A 153 9.49 -4.18 -0.47
CA MET A 153 9.20 -5.58 -0.84
C MET A 153 10.43 -6.48 -0.75
N LEU A 154 11.60 -5.99 -1.17
CA LEU A 154 12.86 -6.74 -1.06
C LEU A 154 13.36 -6.89 0.38
N LEU A 155 12.84 -6.10 1.34
CA LEU A 155 13.05 -6.40 2.76
C LEU A 155 12.46 -7.75 3.12
N TYR A 156 11.45 -8.26 2.40
CA TYR A 156 10.77 -9.54 2.61
C TYR A 156 11.06 -10.55 1.49
N LYS A 157 12.28 -10.54 0.93
CA LYS A 157 12.68 -11.42 -0.18
C LYS A 157 12.46 -12.92 0.07
N ASP A 158 12.52 -13.36 1.31
CA ASP A 158 12.24 -14.74 1.75
C ASP A 158 10.77 -15.15 1.56
N GLN A 159 9.88 -14.17 1.42
CA GLN A 159 8.47 -14.39 1.13
C GLN A 159 8.18 -14.44 -0.38
N ILE A 160 9.13 -14.05 -1.24
CA ILE A 160 8.97 -14.04 -2.69
C ILE A 160 9.28 -15.45 -3.23
N PRO A 161 8.30 -16.24 -3.68
CA PRO A 161 8.53 -17.65 -4.03
C PRO A 161 9.47 -17.83 -5.23
N LEU A 162 9.45 -16.87 -6.16
CA LEU A 162 10.26 -16.86 -7.38
C LEU A 162 10.79 -15.44 -7.60
N PRO A 163 12.03 -15.14 -7.17
CA PRO A 163 12.67 -13.86 -7.46
C PRO A 163 12.77 -13.61 -8.97
N HIS A 164 12.65 -12.36 -9.37
CA HIS A 164 12.72 -11.98 -10.77
C HIS A 164 14.10 -12.33 -11.38
N PRO A 165 14.18 -13.06 -12.50
CA PRO A 165 15.46 -13.55 -13.05
C PRO A 165 16.40 -12.43 -13.48
N ARG A 166 15.85 -11.28 -13.86
CA ARG A 166 16.59 -10.11 -14.36
C ARG A 166 16.79 -9.02 -13.32
N ILE A 167 16.51 -9.27 -12.04
CA ILE A 167 16.60 -8.23 -11.00
C ILE A 167 18.00 -7.60 -10.90
N GLN A 168 19.05 -8.36 -11.19
CA GLN A 168 20.44 -7.88 -11.21
C GLN A 168 20.68 -6.82 -12.30
N GLU A 169 19.92 -6.83 -13.39
CA GLU A 169 20.01 -5.82 -14.46
C GLU A 169 19.55 -4.42 -14.00
N LEU A 170 18.88 -4.31 -12.85
CA LEU A 170 18.55 -3.01 -12.25
C LEU A 170 19.76 -2.30 -11.66
N ILE A 171 20.81 -3.01 -11.22
CA ILE A 171 21.94 -2.40 -10.50
C ILE A 171 22.60 -1.25 -11.29
N PRO A 172 22.96 -1.40 -12.59
CA PRO A 172 23.53 -0.30 -13.35
C PRO A 172 22.61 0.92 -13.44
N LYS A 173 21.30 0.70 -13.63
CA LYS A 173 20.28 1.77 -13.64
C LYS A 173 20.20 2.49 -12.30
N LEU A 174 20.13 1.74 -11.19
CA LEU A 174 20.07 2.28 -9.83
C LEU A 174 21.32 3.12 -9.50
N ARG A 175 22.51 2.69 -9.92
CA ARG A 175 23.75 3.47 -9.74
C ARG A 175 23.67 4.81 -10.50
N THR A 176 23.21 4.78 -11.73
CA THR A 176 22.97 5.99 -12.54
C THR A 176 21.97 6.91 -11.84
N TRP A 177 20.79 6.40 -11.47
CA TRP A 177 19.74 7.19 -10.83
C TRP A 177 20.17 7.77 -9.48
N LYS A 178 20.85 6.98 -8.64
CA LYS A 178 21.44 7.48 -7.39
C LYS A 178 22.31 8.72 -7.64
N GLN A 179 23.20 8.65 -8.64
CA GLN A 179 24.11 9.75 -8.95
C GLN A 179 23.38 10.95 -9.56
N THR A 180 22.47 10.71 -10.51
CA THR A 180 21.69 11.77 -11.18
C THR A 180 20.84 12.55 -10.19
N TYR A 181 20.17 11.86 -9.25
CA TYR A 181 19.22 12.48 -8.33
C TYR A 181 19.81 12.79 -6.94
N ARG A 182 21.13 12.69 -6.75
CA ARG A 182 21.81 12.98 -5.46
C ARG A 182 21.47 14.38 -4.91
N SER A 183 21.32 15.36 -5.81
CA SER A 183 21.05 16.76 -5.49
C SER A 183 19.57 17.14 -5.62
N SER A 184 18.68 16.19 -5.93
CA SER A 184 17.24 16.46 -5.96
C SER A 184 16.73 16.95 -4.60
N SER A 185 15.67 17.75 -4.61
CA SER A 185 14.91 18.14 -3.41
C SER A 185 14.30 16.92 -2.73
N VAL A 186 13.90 15.91 -3.51
CA VAL A 186 13.40 14.62 -3.02
C VAL A 186 14.55 13.62 -2.92
N LYS A 187 15.02 13.36 -1.70
CA LYS A 187 16.15 12.42 -1.46
C LYS A 187 15.77 10.95 -1.62
N THR A 188 14.48 10.63 -1.67
CA THR A 188 13.98 9.25 -1.72
C THR A 188 14.54 8.47 -2.91
N ILE A 189 14.68 9.07 -4.10
CA ILE A 189 15.24 8.36 -5.27
C ILE A 189 16.67 7.88 -4.99
N SER A 190 17.54 8.78 -4.51
CA SER A 190 18.94 8.45 -4.22
C SER A 190 19.04 7.41 -3.09
N ASN A 191 18.28 7.61 -2.01
CA ASN A 191 18.32 6.74 -0.84
C ASN A 191 17.76 5.34 -1.13
N ALA A 192 16.64 5.26 -1.84
CA ALA A 192 16.03 3.99 -2.24
C ALA A 192 16.89 3.26 -3.28
N SER A 193 17.50 3.99 -4.22
CA SER A 193 18.42 3.38 -5.20
C SER A 193 19.62 2.72 -4.53
N GLU A 194 20.26 3.41 -3.57
CA GLU A 194 21.37 2.84 -2.80
C GLU A 194 20.95 1.57 -2.05
N ARG A 195 19.83 1.64 -1.34
CA ARG A 195 19.31 0.50 -0.58
C ARG A 195 18.95 -0.68 -1.48
N LEU A 196 18.33 -0.42 -2.65
CA LEU A 196 18.02 -1.45 -3.64
C LEU A 196 19.29 -2.13 -4.18
N ILE A 197 20.35 -1.38 -4.46
CA ILE A 197 21.63 -1.96 -4.89
C ILE A 197 22.10 -2.97 -3.84
N GLN A 198 22.13 -2.56 -2.56
CA GLN A 198 22.58 -3.41 -1.46
C GLN A 198 21.68 -4.64 -1.23
N GLN A 199 20.37 -4.49 -1.43
CA GLN A 199 19.40 -5.58 -1.31
C GLN A 199 19.57 -6.61 -2.44
N ILE A 200 19.82 -6.14 -3.67
CA ILE A 200 19.92 -6.97 -4.87
C ILE A 200 21.28 -7.68 -4.94
N ASP A 201 22.38 -6.98 -4.65
CA ASP A 201 23.73 -7.56 -4.68
C ASP A 201 24.07 -8.38 -3.42
N GLY A 202 23.21 -8.34 -2.41
CA GLY A 202 23.36 -9.09 -1.16
C GLY A 202 24.33 -8.46 -0.16
N SER A 203 24.84 -7.26 -0.41
CA SER A 203 25.71 -6.53 0.53
C SER A 203 24.96 -5.92 1.72
N MET A 204 23.62 -5.88 1.68
CA MET A 204 22.82 -5.45 2.82
C MET A 204 22.94 -6.44 3.99
N SER A 205 23.45 -5.96 5.13
CA SER A 205 23.64 -6.76 6.34
C SER A 205 22.31 -7.39 6.82
N PRO A 206 22.29 -8.68 7.18
CA PRO A 206 21.13 -9.31 7.81
C PRO A 206 20.63 -8.58 9.06
N THR A 207 21.54 -8.00 9.84
CA THR A 207 21.20 -7.20 11.04
C THR A 207 20.44 -5.93 10.66
N MET A 208 20.83 -5.26 9.56
CA MET A 208 20.11 -4.08 9.07
C MET A 208 18.71 -4.45 8.57
N VAL A 209 18.58 -5.58 7.86
CA VAL A 209 17.27 -6.11 7.43
C VAL A 209 16.37 -6.40 8.64
N ALA A 210 16.91 -7.07 9.66
CA ALA A 210 16.19 -7.38 10.89
C ALA A 210 15.75 -6.11 11.64
N MET A 211 16.64 -5.12 11.75
CA MET A 211 16.33 -3.82 12.36
C MET A 211 15.19 -3.12 11.62
N MET A 212 15.25 -3.03 10.30
CA MET A 212 14.19 -2.38 9.51
C MET A 212 12.83 -3.09 9.65
N ARG A 213 12.82 -4.43 9.66
CA ARG A 213 11.60 -5.21 9.92
C ARG A 213 11.08 -4.99 11.35
N SER A 214 11.96 -4.85 12.34
CA SER A 214 11.58 -4.56 13.73
C SER A 214 10.87 -3.22 13.86
N MET A 215 11.34 -2.19 13.15
CA MET A 215 10.67 -0.89 13.11
C MET A 215 9.25 -0.99 12.52
N GLN A 216 9.03 -1.87 11.54
CA GLN A 216 7.68 -2.13 11.03
C GLN A 216 6.84 -2.92 12.04
N ASP A 217 7.44 -3.86 12.77
CA ASP A 217 6.73 -4.60 13.82
C ASP A 217 6.24 -3.71 14.97
N GLU A 218 6.92 -2.60 15.27
CA GLU A 218 6.50 -1.58 16.23
C GLU A 218 5.24 -0.81 15.76
N SER A 219 4.97 -0.75 14.45
CA SER A 219 3.76 -0.10 13.91
C SER A 219 2.47 -0.92 14.10
N LEU A 220 2.57 -2.16 14.57
CA LEU A 220 1.41 -3.00 14.82
C LEU A 220 0.67 -2.52 16.07
N VAL A 221 -0.65 -2.38 15.98
CA VAL A 221 -1.52 -1.92 17.07
C VAL A 221 -2.68 -2.87 17.30
N CYS A 222 -3.21 -2.88 18.52
CA CYS A 222 -4.46 -3.56 18.85
C CYS A 222 -5.64 -2.99 18.04
N GLY A 223 -6.65 -3.79 17.65
CA GLY A 223 -7.80 -3.28 16.90
C GLY A 223 -8.78 -2.41 17.68
N VAL A 224 -8.65 -2.37 19.01
CA VAL A 224 -9.44 -1.48 19.86
C VAL A 224 -8.70 -0.16 20.01
N ALA A 225 -9.21 0.91 19.39
CA ALA A 225 -8.55 2.22 19.33
C ALA A 225 -8.20 2.87 20.69
N SER A 226 -8.87 2.48 21.77
CA SER A 226 -8.56 2.96 23.12
C SER A 226 -7.48 2.14 23.84
N CYS A 227 -6.89 1.15 23.17
CA CYS A 227 -5.88 0.26 23.73
C CYS A 227 -4.50 0.64 23.20
N GLY A 228 -3.62 1.12 24.08
CA GLY A 228 -2.24 1.50 23.73
C GLY A 228 -1.26 0.33 23.59
N VAL A 229 -1.73 -0.92 23.42
CA VAL A 229 -0.82 -2.05 23.18
C VAL A 229 -0.40 -2.05 21.71
N GLN A 230 0.91 -1.99 21.51
CA GLN A 230 1.57 -1.94 20.22
C GLN A 230 2.72 -2.94 20.14
N GLY A 231 3.25 -3.18 18.94
CA GLY A 231 4.34 -4.11 18.70
C GLY A 231 3.87 -5.55 18.45
N ARG A 232 4.67 -6.32 17.71
CA ARG A 232 4.32 -7.71 17.33
C ARG A 232 4.12 -8.65 18.52
N THR A 233 4.95 -8.53 19.56
CA THR A 233 5.09 -9.53 20.63
C THR A 233 3.80 -9.78 21.41
N ASP A 234 3.07 -8.71 21.71
CA ASP A 234 1.88 -8.76 22.56
C ASP A 234 0.57 -8.86 21.75
N LEU A 235 0.66 -9.02 20.43
CA LEU A 235 -0.47 -8.91 19.53
C LEU A 235 -0.69 -10.19 18.71
N THR A 236 -1.85 -10.80 18.91
CA THR A 236 -2.32 -11.97 18.15
C THR A 236 -3.09 -11.54 16.89
N PRO A 237 -2.84 -12.17 15.73
CA PRO A 237 -3.52 -11.80 14.48
C PRO A 237 -4.95 -12.35 14.42
N CYS A 238 -5.84 -11.58 13.79
CA CYS A 238 -7.20 -11.98 13.47
C CYS A 238 -7.21 -13.32 12.72
N GLY A 239 -8.13 -14.21 13.10
CA GLY A 239 -8.28 -15.53 12.50
C GLY A 239 -8.54 -15.51 10.99
N GLY A 240 -9.25 -14.49 10.49
CA GLY A 240 -9.65 -14.35 9.09
C GLY A 240 -8.63 -13.61 8.22
N CYS A 241 -8.50 -12.30 8.40
CA CYS A 241 -7.65 -11.47 7.55
C CYS A 241 -6.15 -11.58 7.84
N LYS A 242 -5.76 -12.01 9.05
CA LYS A 242 -4.36 -12.03 9.51
C LYS A 242 -3.64 -10.67 9.52
N ILE A 243 -4.36 -9.57 9.27
CA ILE A 243 -3.84 -8.20 9.26
C ILE A 243 -4.18 -7.48 10.57
N GLN A 244 -5.46 -7.41 10.94
CA GLN A 244 -5.87 -6.83 12.22
C GLN A 244 -5.32 -7.68 13.36
N ARG A 245 -4.79 -7.05 14.40
CA ARG A 245 -4.26 -7.75 15.59
C ARG A 245 -4.94 -7.30 16.88
N TYR A 246 -4.82 -8.12 17.92
CA TYR A 246 -5.42 -7.90 19.23
C TYR A 246 -4.51 -8.40 20.36
N CYS A 247 -4.45 -7.64 21.46
CA CYS A 247 -3.70 -8.07 22.65
C CYS A 247 -4.38 -9.20 23.44
N GLY A 248 -5.62 -9.55 23.09
CA GLY A 248 -6.33 -10.67 23.69
C GLY A 248 -7.68 -10.93 23.03
N SER A 249 -8.28 -12.08 23.37
CA SER A 249 -9.58 -12.50 22.83
C SER A 249 -10.74 -11.57 23.22
N GLU A 250 -10.62 -10.87 24.35
CA GLU A 250 -11.59 -9.86 24.78
C GLU A 250 -11.66 -8.70 23.79
N HIS A 251 -10.51 -8.11 23.44
CA HIS A 251 -10.43 -7.02 22.48
C HIS A 251 -10.85 -7.45 21.08
N GLN A 252 -10.54 -8.69 20.69
CA GLN A 252 -11.06 -9.25 19.44
C GLN A 252 -12.59 -9.31 19.43
N ARG A 253 -13.23 -9.81 20.50
CA ARG A 253 -14.70 -9.85 20.61
C ARG A 253 -15.31 -8.46 20.64
N ALA A 254 -14.68 -7.53 21.35
CA ALA A 254 -15.12 -6.14 21.44
C ALA A 254 -15.08 -5.43 20.08
N ASP A 255 -14.06 -5.67 19.27
CA ASP A 255 -13.94 -5.12 17.92
C ASP A 255 -14.79 -5.89 16.88
N TRP A 256 -15.06 -7.18 17.11
CA TRP A 256 -15.76 -8.05 16.14
C TRP A 256 -17.10 -7.52 15.65
N LYS A 257 -17.84 -6.79 16.50
CA LYS A 257 -19.10 -6.11 16.12
C LYS A 257 -18.93 -5.19 14.89
N TYR A 258 -17.75 -4.62 14.69
CA TYR A 258 -17.40 -3.80 13.54
C TYR A 258 -16.54 -4.56 12.54
N HIS A 259 -15.47 -5.20 13.00
CA HIS A 259 -14.47 -5.84 12.12
C HIS A 259 -15.05 -6.90 11.19
N LYS A 260 -16.10 -7.64 11.62
CA LYS A 260 -16.77 -8.64 10.77
C LYS A 260 -17.32 -8.09 9.45
N HIS A 261 -17.60 -6.79 9.39
CA HIS A 261 -18.11 -6.12 8.21
C HIS A 261 -17.02 -5.75 7.20
N ILE A 262 -15.74 -5.77 7.60
CA ILE A 262 -14.62 -5.41 6.75
C ILE A 262 -13.61 -6.55 6.54
N CYS A 263 -13.54 -7.51 7.46
CA CYS A 263 -12.59 -8.63 7.40
C CYS A 263 -12.69 -9.44 6.09
N ASN A 264 -11.66 -9.35 5.25
CA ASN A 264 -11.56 -10.00 3.93
C ASN A 264 -12.76 -9.74 3.01
N LYS A 265 -13.31 -8.53 3.06
CA LYS A 265 -14.55 -8.21 2.34
C LYS A 265 -14.35 -7.59 0.95
N GLY A 266 -13.20 -7.00 0.67
CA GLY A 266 -12.94 -6.30 -0.58
C GLY A 266 -13.91 -5.15 -0.84
N LEU A 267 -14.21 -4.93 -2.13
CA LEU A 267 -15.31 -4.07 -2.57
C LEU A 267 -16.65 -4.79 -2.38
N GLN A 268 -17.41 -4.40 -1.37
CA GLN A 268 -18.84 -4.69 -1.33
C GLN A 268 -19.58 -3.52 -1.99
N GLY A 269 -20.55 -3.80 -2.87
CA GLY A 269 -21.48 -2.75 -3.30
C GLY A 269 -22.30 -2.23 -2.12
N PRO A 270 -22.92 -1.03 -2.20
CA PRO A 270 -23.92 -0.64 -1.21
C PRO A 270 -25.00 -1.72 -1.21
N ALA A 271 -25.33 -2.26 -0.03
CA ALA A 271 -26.22 -3.41 0.08
C ALA A 271 -27.61 -3.10 -0.52
N GLU A 272 -27.91 -3.69 -1.68
CA GLU A 272 -29.28 -4.03 -2.05
C GLU A 272 -29.74 -5.16 -1.13
N ASN A 273 -30.01 -4.87 0.14
CA ASN A 273 -30.66 -5.80 1.07
C ASN A 273 -31.27 -5.02 2.23
N SER A 274 -32.40 -4.36 1.96
CA SER A 274 -33.49 -4.30 2.93
C SER A 274 -34.61 -5.19 2.39
N PRO A 275 -35.12 -6.17 3.15
CA PRO A 275 -36.33 -6.85 2.73
C PRO A 275 -37.46 -5.81 2.77
N VAL A 276 -38.02 -5.50 1.61
CA VAL A 276 -39.29 -4.80 1.52
C VAL A 276 -40.32 -5.71 2.18
N ALA A 277 -40.83 -5.30 3.33
CA ALA A 277 -41.96 -5.96 3.97
C ALA A 277 -43.15 -5.92 2.99
N PRO A 278 -43.93 -7.01 2.84
CA PRO A 278 -45.08 -6.99 1.98
C PRO A 278 -46.10 -6.00 2.54
N GLU A 279 -46.56 -5.06 1.70
CA GLU A 279 -47.73 -4.24 2.00
C GLU A 279 -48.94 -5.16 2.18
N GLU A 280 -49.45 -5.19 3.41
CA GLU A 280 -50.79 -5.72 3.68
C GLU A 280 -51.81 -4.78 3.03
N THR A 281 -52.43 -5.26 1.96
CA THR A 281 -53.64 -4.64 1.41
C THR A 281 -54.81 -4.87 2.36
N SER A 282 -55.42 -3.80 2.85
CA SER A 282 -56.78 -3.76 3.39
C SER A 282 -57.47 -2.48 2.93
#